data_AF-A0A954QHQ2-F1
#
_entry.id   AF-A0A954QHQ2-F1
#
_cell.length_a   1.000
_cell.length_b   1.000
_cell.length_c   1.000
_cell.angle_alpha   90.00
_cell.angle_beta   90.00
_cell.angle_gamma   90.00
#
_symmetry.space_group_name_H-M   'P 1'
#
loop_
_entity.id
_entity.type
_entity.pdbx_description
1 polymer ?
#
loop_
_entity_poly.entity_id
_entity_poly.type
_entity_poly.pdbx_seq_one_letter_code
_entity_poly.pdbx_strand_id
1 'polypeptide(L)'
;MNRAVQIFREQSGNWGGCDWTTQFGAMCLNLKGLTARQAKMMANATTGSESTGWQEAADWLQRVEVDAQSAELAAKRAIELLPHDTSAALTQIRKACELERRYRDPRVWLALLEGIQDVCKLA
;
A
#
# COMPACT_ATOMS: atom_id res chain seq x y z
N MET A 1 -9.24 17.88 -17.64
CA MET A 1 -8.28 17.02 -16.90
C MET A 1 -9.09 15.91 -16.25
N ASN A 2 -8.76 14.63 -16.50
CA ASN A 2 -9.57 13.49 -16.06
C ASN A 2 -9.53 13.36 -14.53
N ARG A 3 -10.70 13.32 -13.87
CA ARG A 3 -10.85 13.23 -12.40
C ARG A 3 -10.07 12.06 -11.81
N ALA A 4 -10.02 10.92 -12.50
CA ALA A 4 -9.25 9.75 -12.06
C ALA A 4 -7.74 10.04 -11.98
N VAL A 5 -7.19 10.81 -12.93
CA VAL A 5 -5.76 11.22 -12.94
C VAL A 5 -5.45 12.11 -11.74
N GLN A 6 -6.38 13.00 -11.36
CA GLN A 6 -6.21 13.83 -10.17
C GLN A 6 -6.21 12.99 -8.89
N ILE A 7 -7.17 12.07 -8.75
CA ILE A 7 -7.23 11.17 -7.59
C ILE A 7 -5.94 10.34 -7.50
N PHE A 8 -5.44 9.80 -8.61
CA PHE A 8 -4.16 9.10 -8.61
C PHE A 8 -3.01 9.95 -8.07
N ARG A 9 -2.88 11.21 -8.53
CA ARG A 9 -1.83 12.12 -8.04
C ARG A 9 -1.97 12.45 -6.56
N GLU A 10 -3.18 12.59 -6.06
CA GLU A 10 -3.46 12.86 -4.64
C GLU A 10 -3.16 11.65 -3.74
N GLN A 11 -3.24 10.43 -4.27
CA GLN A 11 -3.05 9.18 -3.53
C GLN A 11 -1.66 8.55 -3.69
N SER A 12 -0.93 8.90 -4.75
CA SER A 12 0.44 8.46 -5.00
C SER A 12 1.35 8.84 -3.82
N GLY A 13 2.17 7.88 -3.37
CA GLY A 13 3.05 8.03 -2.22
C GLY A 13 2.38 8.02 -0.83
N ASN A 14 1.05 7.92 -0.73
CA ASN A 14 0.37 7.90 0.58
C ASN A 14 0.42 6.54 1.30
N TRP A 15 0.89 5.49 0.62
CA TRP A 15 1.14 4.19 1.25
C TRP A 15 2.62 3.82 1.11
N GLY A 16 3.33 3.82 2.24
CA GLY A 16 4.71 3.39 2.35
C GLY A 16 5.05 3.09 3.81
N GLY A 17 5.67 1.93 4.05
CA GLY A 17 5.85 1.41 5.42
C GLY A 17 4.50 1.08 6.08
N CYS A 18 4.43 1.26 7.40
CA CYS A 18 3.21 1.06 8.17
C CYS A 18 2.65 2.39 8.68
N ASP A 19 1.64 2.96 8.03
CA ASP A 19 0.99 4.22 8.40
C ASP A 19 -0.18 4.03 9.41
N TRP A 20 -0.49 2.79 9.79
CA TRP A 20 -1.52 2.44 10.76
C TRP A 20 -0.91 1.91 12.07
N THR A 21 -1.71 1.96 13.14
CA THR A 21 -1.32 1.37 14.43
C THR A 21 -1.33 -0.16 14.31
N THR A 22 -0.23 -0.79 14.72
CA THR A 22 -0.09 -2.25 14.76
C THR A 22 0.29 -2.74 16.15
N GLN A 23 -0.07 -3.98 16.45
CA GLN A 23 0.52 -4.75 17.53
C GLN A 23 1.16 -5.97 16.88
N PHE A 24 2.47 -5.90 16.63
CA PHE A 24 3.20 -6.91 15.88
C PHE A 24 3.96 -7.86 16.80
N GLY A 25 3.75 -9.16 16.59
CA GLY A 25 4.44 -10.23 17.32
C GLY A 25 4.09 -10.32 18.81
N ALA A 26 4.77 -11.22 19.52
CA ALA A 26 4.54 -11.48 20.95
C ALA A 26 4.87 -10.28 21.86
N MET A 27 5.66 -9.32 21.35
CA MET A 27 6.05 -8.10 22.07
C MET A 27 5.12 -6.91 21.78
N CYS A 28 4.07 -7.10 20.98
CA CYS A 28 3.11 -6.07 20.61
C CYS A 28 3.77 -4.78 20.07
N LEU A 29 4.80 -4.92 19.23
CA LEU A 29 5.53 -3.79 18.67
C LEU A 29 4.59 -2.90 17.86
N ASN A 30 4.65 -1.58 18.13
CA ASN A 30 3.93 -0.60 17.33
C ASN A 30 4.79 -0.14 16.16
N LEU A 31 4.41 -0.54 14.96
CA LEU A 31 5.17 -0.24 13.74
C LEU A 31 4.70 1.04 13.04
N LYS A 32 3.75 1.78 13.63
CA LYS A 32 3.22 3.00 13.03
C LYS A 32 4.32 4.03 12.76
N GLY A 33 4.40 4.48 11.52
CA GLY A 33 5.41 5.41 11.02
C GLY A 33 6.78 4.79 10.77
N LEU A 34 6.94 3.47 10.90
CA LEU A 34 8.20 2.79 10.67
C LEU A 34 8.30 2.19 9.27
N THR A 35 9.53 2.21 8.78
CA THR A 35 9.99 1.50 7.58
C THR A 35 10.75 0.23 7.96
N ALA A 36 10.89 -0.70 7.01
CA ALA A 36 11.70 -1.90 7.17
C ALA A 36 13.13 -1.57 7.61
N ARG A 37 13.71 -0.51 7.01
CA ARG A 37 15.05 -0.02 7.36
C ARG A 37 15.13 0.42 8.82
N GLN A 38 14.13 1.15 9.32
CA GLN A 38 14.12 1.60 10.72
C GLN A 38 13.96 0.44 11.70
N ALA A 39 13.05 -0.50 11.42
CA ALA A 39 12.92 -1.71 12.24
C ALA A 39 14.22 -2.53 12.27
N LYS A 40 14.93 -2.63 11.14
CA LYS A 40 16.24 -3.29 11.08
C LYS A 40 17.30 -2.57 11.92
N MET A 41 17.28 -1.24 11.96
CA MET A 41 18.17 -0.48 12.87
C MET A 41 17.86 -0.78 14.34
N MET A 42 16.58 -0.90 14.71
CA MET A 42 16.18 -1.29 16.07
C MET A 42 16.63 -2.71 16.42
N ALA A 43 16.54 -3.66 15.48
CA ALA A 43 17.03 -5.02 15.66
C ALA A 43 18.54 -5.04 15.97
N ASN A 44 19.32 -4.22 15.27
CA ASN A 44 20.77 -4.11 15.50
C ASN A 44 21.14 -3.40 16.80
N ALA A 45 20.25 -2.54 17.33
CA ALA A 45 20.47 -1.77 18.54
C ALA A 45 20.00 -2.50 19.82
N THR A 46 19.32 -3.63 19.68
CA THR A 46 18.74 -4.41 20.78
C THR A 46 19.37 -5.81 20.84
N THR A 47 19.05 -6.58 21.88
CA THR A 47 19.61 -7.94 22.07
C THR A 47 18.54 -8.93 22.49
N GLY A 48 18.84 -10.23 22.33
CA GLY A 48 17.93 -11.30 22.76
C GLY A 48 16.60 -11.29 22.01
N SER A 49 15.52 -11.59 22.73
CA SER A 49 14.17 -11.68 22.15
C SER A 49 13.69 -10.38 21.50
N GLU A 50 14.13 -9.22 22.01
CA GLU A 50 13.77 -7.92 21.44
C GLU A 50 14.36 -7.74 20.03
N SER A 51 15.64 -8.09 19.86
CA SER A 51 16.30 -8.05 18.55
C SER A 51 15.62 -8.96 17.54
N THR A 52 15.24 -10.17 17.95
CA THR A 52 14.47 -11.10 17.11
C THR A 52 13.11 -10.52 16.71
N GLY A 53 12.36 -9.93 17.66
CA GLY A 53 11.07 -9.32 17.37
C GLY A 53 11.18 -8.15 16.38
N TRP A 54 12.21 -7.31 16.51
CA TRP A 54 12.48 -6.24 15.56
C TRP A 54 12.92 -6.75 14.18
N GLN A 55 13.65 -7.86 14.11
CA GLN A 55 14.03 -8.49 12.84
C GLN A 55 12.80 -9.03 12.10
N GLU A 56 11.90 -9.72 12.79
CA GLU A 56 10.63 -10.19 12.23
C GLU A 56 9.76 -9.02 11.74
N ALA A 57 9.71 -7.92 12.52
CA ALA A 57 9.01 -6.71 12.15
C ALA A 57 9.60 -6.06 10.89
N ALA A 58 10.93 -6.02 10.77
CA ALA A 58 11.61 -5.50 9.59
C ALA A 58 11.28 -6.32 8.34
N ASP A 59 11.29 -7.66 8.45
CA ASP A 59 10.95 -8.54 7.33
C ASP A 59 9.49 -8.41 6.92
N TRP A 60 8.59 -8.22 7.88
CA TRP A 60 7.19 -7.95 7.59
C TRP A 60 6.98 -6.59 6.93
N LEU A 61 7.60 -5.52 7.45
CA LEU A 61 7.55 -4.19 6.84
C LEU A 61 8.13 -4.19 5.42
N GLN A 62 9.17 -4.98 5.17
CA GLN A 62 9.74 -5.11 3.83
C GLN A 62 8.72 -5.66 2.83
N ARG A 63 7.88 -6.62 3.25
CA ARG A 63 6.78 -7.15 2.43
C ARG A 63 5.69 -6.10 2.20
N VAL A 64 5.32 -5.37 3.26
CA VAL A 64 4.35 -4.26 3.17
C VAL A 64 4.82 -3.22 2.16
N GLU A 65 6.08 -2.79 2.22
CA GLU A 65 6.66 -1.79 1.33
C GLU A 65 6.71 -2.27 -0.13
N VAL A 66 7.04 -3.55 -0.36
CA VAL A 66 7.04 -4.14 -1.72
C VAL A 66 5.63 -4.21 -2.30
N ASP A 67 4.64 -4.60 -1.49
CA ASP A 67 3.24 -4.63 -1.92
C ASP A 67 2.69 -3.21 -2.15
N ALA A 68 3.11 -2.23 -1.35
CA ALA A 68 2.77 -0.82 -1.55
C ALA A 68 3.27 -0.29 -2.90
N GLN A 69 4.54 -0.53 -3.23
CA GLN A 69 5.11 -0.17 -4.53
C GLN A 69 4.40 -0.89 -5.68
N SER A 70 4.07 -2.17 -5.50
CA SER A 70 3.36 -2.96 -6.50
C SER A 70 1.93 -2.45 -6.73
N ALA A 71 1.26 -1.98 -5.68
CA ALA A 71 -0.07 -1.40 -5.75
C ALA A 71 -0.05 -0.05 -6.47
N GLU A 72 0.94 0.79 -6.18
CA GLU A 72 1.12 2.08 -6.87
C GLU A 72 1.40 1.88 -8.36
N LEU A 73 2.23 0.90 -8.72
CA LEU A 73 2.45 0.55 -10.12
C LEU A 73 1.17 0.07 -10.81
N ALA A 74 0.34 -0.73 -10.13
CA ALA A 74 -0.94 -1.16 -10.66
C ALA A 74 -1.92 0.02 -10.82
N ALA A 75 -1.98 0.93 -9.85
CA ALA A 75 -2.79 2.15 -9.94
C ALA A 75 -2.35 3.05 -11.11
N LYS A 76 -1.03 3.21 -11.31
CA LYS A 76 -0.48 3.94 -12.46
C LYS A 76 -0.91 3.31 -13.79
N ARG A 77 -0.78 1.98 -13.92
CA ARG A 77 -1.24 1.24 -15.11
C ARG A 77 -2.74 1.39 -15.35
N ALA A 78 -3.55 1.43 -14.30
CA ALA A 78 -4.99 1.64 -14.42
C ALA A 78 -5.30 2.99 -15.09
N ILE A 79 -4.59 4.05 -14.71
CA ILE A 79 -4.74 5.37 -15.33
C ILE A 79 -4.28 5.38 -16.79
N GLU A 80 -3.17 4.72 -17.10
CA GLU A 80 -2.64 4.61 -18.47
C GLU A 80 -3.59 3.84 -19.40
N LEU A 81 -4.27 2.81 -18.87
CA LEU A 81 -5.21 1.98 -19.63
C LEU A 81 -6.60 2.61 -19.77
N LEU A 82 -7.00 3.48 -18.84
CA LEU A 82 -8.35 4.04 -18.77
C LEU A 82 -8.88 4.63 -20.11
N PRO A 83 -8.08 5.33 -20.94
CA PRO A 83 -8.56 5.86 -22.22
C PRO A 83 -8.78 4.80 -23.32
N HIS A 84 -8.23 3.60 -23.15
CA HIS A 84 -8.13 2.58 -24.19
C HIS A 84 -8.90 1.30 -23.86
N ASP A 85 -8.81 0.85 -22.61
CA ASP A 85 -9.44 -0.37 -22.11
C ASP A 85 -9.83 -0.19 -20.65
N THR A 86 -11.08 0.20 -20.46
CA THR A 86 -11.70 0.42 -19.16
C THR A 86 -11.76 -0.86 -18.31
N SER A 87 -11.92 -2.03 -18.93
CA SER A 87 -11.98 -3.31 -18.22
C SER A 87 -10.60 -3.69 -17.66
N ALA A 88 -9.55 -3.51 -18.47
CA ALA A 88 -8.18 -3.70 -18.03
C ALA A 88 -7.79 -2.68 -16.95
N ALA A 89 -8.23 -1.42 -17.07
CA ALA A 89 -8.03 -0.40 -16.05
C ALA A 89 -8.66 -0.80 -14.70
N LEU A 90 -9.92 -1.24 -14.70
CA LEU A 90 -10.61 -1.75 -13.51
C LEU A 90 -9.88 -2.94 -12.88
N THR A 91 -9.36 -3.84 -13.70
CA THR A 91 -8.59 -5.01 -13.23
C THR A 91 -7.32 -4.57 -12.50
N GLN A 92 -6.58 -3.60 -13.04
CA GLN A 92 -5.36 -3.09 -12.41
C GLN A 92 -5.65 -2.37 -11.09
N ILE A 93 -6.67 -1.51 -11.03
CA ILE A 93 -6.97 -0.79 -9.78
C ILE A 93 -7.53 -1.72 -8.68
N ARG A 94 -8.27 -2.77 -9.06
CA ARG A 94 -8.69 -3.82 -8.10
C ARG A 94 -7.50 -4.56 -7.51
N LYS A 95 -6.47 -4.85 -8.33
CA LYS A 95 -5.21 -5.43 -7.86
C LYS A 95 -4.51 -4.55 -6.83
N ALA A 96 -4.47 -3.23 -7.05
CA ALA A 96 -3.91 -2.29 -6.07
C ALA A 96 -4.67 -2.33 -4.73
N CYS A 97 -6.01 -2.36 -4.78
CA CYS A 97 -6.86 -2.49 -3.59
C CYS A 97 -6.65 -3.83 -2.88
N GLU A 98 -6.47 -4.92 -3.61
CA GLU A 98 -6.25 -6.25 -3.03
C GLU A 98 -4.91 -6.32 -2.29
N LEU A 99 -3.85 -5.73 -2.84
CA LEU A 99 -2.56 -5.63 -2.17
C LEU A 99 -2.66 -4.86 -0.85
N GLU A 100 -3.38 -3.73 -0.84
CA GLU A 100 -3.62 -2.97 0.39
C GLU A 100 -4.46 -3.79 1.40
N ARG A 101 -5.47 -4.52 0.91
CA ARG A 101 -6.39 -5.34 1.73
C ARG A 101 -5.70 -6.40 2.57
N ARG A 102 -4.52 -6.87 2.15
CA ARG A 102 -3.73 -7.85 2.91
C ARG A 102 -3.28 -7.34 4.28
N TYR A 103 -3.24 -6.02 4.45
CA TYR A 103 -2.66 -5.38 5.62
C TYR A 103 -3.67 -4.52 6.40
N ARG A 104 -4.64 -3.92 5.71
CA ARG A 104 -5.68 -3.05 6.28
C ARG A 104 -6.88 -2.95 5.34
N ASP A 105 -7.97 -2.33 5.79
CA ASP A 105 -9.03 -1.93 4.88
C ASP A 105 -8.49 -0.96 3.80
N PRO A 106 -8.76 -1.21 2.51
CA PRO A 106 -8.26 -0.35 1.42
C PRO A 106 -8.81 1.06 1.54
N ARG A 107 -7.93 2.06 1.59
CA ARG A 107 -8.30 3.48 1.71
C ARG A 107 -7.62 4.32 0.66
N VAL A 108 -6.36 4.03 0.35
CA VAL A 108 -5.56 4.83 -0.60
C VAL A 108 -6.08 4.63 -2.02
N TRP A 109 -6.29 3.38 -2.43
CA TRP A 109 -6.68 3.08 -3.81
C TRP A 109 -8.19 2.98 -4.04
N LEU A 110 -9.00 2.98 -2.97
CA LEU A 110 -10.45 2.85 -3.06
C LEU A 110 -11.10 4.04 -3.79
N ALA A 111 -10.67 5.26 -3.46
CA ALA A 111 -11.17 6.47 -4.13
C ALA A 111 -10.88 6.46 -5.64
N LEU A 112 -9.75 5.88 -6.05
CA LEU A 112 -9.40 5.75 -7.46
C LEU A 112 -10.24 4.66 -8.16
N LEU A 113 -10.51 3.54 -7.47
CA LEU A 113 -11.42 2.51 -7.98
C LEU A 113 -12.82 3.08 -8.25
N GLU A 114 -13.37 3.82 -7.28
CA GLU A 114 -14.68 4.47 -7.40
C GLU A 114 -14.68 5.49 -8.55
N GLY A 115 -13.64 6.33 -8.64
CA GLY A 115 -13.50 7.31 -9.71
C GLY A 115 -13.40 6.68 -11.10
N ILE A 116 -12.75 5.52 -11.25
CA ILE A 116 -12.72 4.78 -12.52
C ILE A 116 -14.09 4.17 -12.81
N GLN A 117 -14.76 3.57 -11.82
CA GLN A 117 -16.09 2.98 -11.99
C GLN A 117 -17.15 3.99 -12.45
N ASP A 118 -17.08 5.22 -11.94
CA ASP A 118 -18.01 6.27 -12.35
C ASP A 118 -17.81 6.68 -13.81
N VAL A 119 -16.55 6.71 -14.29
CA VAL A 119 -16.26 6.92 -15.72
C VAL A 119 -16.86 5.78 -16.56
N CYS A 120 -16.81 4.53 -16.09
CA CYS A 120 -17.42 3.40 -16.79
C CYS A 120 -18.94 3.49 -16.89
N LYS A 121 -19.61 3.97 -15.84
CA LYS A 121 -21.08 4.06 -15.80
C LYS A 121 -21.62 5.20 -16.68
N LEU A 122 -20.76 6.17 -17.01
CA LEU A 122 -21.07 7.33 -17.83
C LEU A 122 -20.69 7.15 -19.31
N ALA A 123 -20.02 6.05 -19.67
CA ALA A 123 -19.59 5.70 -21.02
C ALA A 123 -20.56 4.69 -21.66
#